data_AF-A0A0P8W6M2-F1
#
_entry.id   AF-A0A0P8W6M2-F1
#
_cell.length_a   1.000
_cell.length_b   1.000
_cell.length_c   1.000
_cell.angle_alpha   90.00
_cell.angle_beta   90.00
_cell.angle_gamma   90.00
#
_symmetry.space_group_name_H-M   'P 1'
#
loop_
_entity.id
_entity.type
_entity.pdbx_description
1 polymer ?
#
loop_
_entity_poly.entity_id
_entity_poly.type
_entity_poly.pdbx_seq_one_letter_code
_entity_poly.pdbx_strand_id
1 'polypeptide(L)'
;MRINNQKSSSIIQNIACMLPAVFILAMLVFHLALPDKTFSKEEKRYLTQWPAFHIEKVLDGSYETKFEAYFSDQFPFRNFWVNIQEGLN
;
A
#
# COMPACT_ATOMS: atom_id res chain seq x y z
N MET A 1 -29.64 12.70 35.34
CA MET A 1 -28.20 12.96 35.09
C MET A 1 -27.95 12.78 33.59
N ARG A 2 -27.85 13.88 32.80
CA ARG A 2 -27.76 13.82 31.32
C ARG A 2 -26.30 13.74 30.93
N ILE A 3 -25.80 12.53 30.69
CA ILE A 3 -24.40 12.29 30.33
C ILE A 3 -24.14 12.92 28.95
N ASN A 4 -23.09 13.73 28.89
CA ASN A 4 -22.68 14.52 27.74
C ASN A 4 -22.10 13.63 26.63
N ASN A 5 -22.97 13.09 25.76
CA ASN A 5 -22.59 12.23 24.62
C ASN A 5 -21.98 13.01 23.42
N GLN A 6 -21.98 14.35 23.45
CA GLN A 6 -21.48 15.16 22.32
C GLN A 6 -19.94 15.13 22.21
N LYS A 7 -19.23 15.18 23.36
CA LYS A 7 -17.76 15.10 23.40
C LYS A 7 -17.22 13.75 22.93
N SER A 8 -17.91 12.67 23.29
CA SER A 8 -17.53 11.30 22.87
C SER A 8 -17.70 11.11 21.37
N SER A 9 -18.78 11.64 20.77
CA SER A 9 -19.01 11.60 19.33
C SER A 9 -17.90 12.29 18.52
N SER A 10 -17.47 13.48 18.94
CA SER A 10 -16.37 14.21 18.26
C SER A 10 -15.02 13.50 18.39
N ILE A 11 -14.75 12.85 19.55
CA ILE A 11 -13.52 12.06 19.74
C ILE A 11 -13.54 10.82 18.85
N ILE A 12 -14.66 10.09 18.82
CA ILE A 12 -14.83 8.91 17.97
C ILE A 12 -14.66 9.29 16.49
N GLN A 13 -15.22 10.43 16.07
CA GLN A 13 -15.08 10.93 14.70
C GLN A 13 -13.63 11.30 14.35
N ASN A 14 -12.90 11.95 15.26
CA ASN A 14 -11.48 12.23 15.08
C ASN A 14 -10.63 10.96 14.99
N ILE A 15 -10.90 9.97 15.85
CA ILE A 15 -10.20 8.68 15.83
C ILE A 15 -10.50 7.93 14.53
N ALA A 16 -11.77 7.89 14.11
CA ALA A 16 -12.18 7.23 12.87
C ALA A 16 -11.52 7.84 11.62
N CYS A 17 -11.27 9.16 11.62
CA CYS A 17 -10.58 9.83 10.51
C CYS A 17 -9.06 9.64 10.56
N MET A 18 -8.46 9.63 11.76
CA MET A 18 -7.01 9.50 11.93
C MET A 18 -6.50 8.07 11.75
N LEU A 19 -7.28 7.05 12.15
CA LEU A 19 -6.88 5.64 12.06
C LEU A 19 -6.44 5.21 10.64
N PRO A 20 -7.22 5.44 9.56
CA PRO A 20 -6.78 5.06 8.21
C PRO A 20 -5.58 5.88 7.73
N ALA A 21 -5.49 7.16 8.11
CA ALA A 21 -4.36 8.00 7.73
C ALA A 21 -3.04 7.50 8.33
N VAL A 22 -3.05 7.14 9.61
CA VAL A 22 -1.89 6.55 10.30
C VAL A 22 -1.55 5.18 9.72
N PHE A 23 -2.55 4.37 9.37
CA PHE A 23 -2.34 3.07 8.73
C PHE A 23 -1.66 3.20 7.36
N ILE A 24 -2.13 4.10 6.50
CA ILE A 24 -1.52 4.36 5.18
C ILE A 24 -0.08 4.88 5.36
N LEU A 25 0.15 5.79 6.30
CA LEU A 25 1.49 6.30 6.59
C LEU A 25 2.43 5.19 7.06
N ALA A 26 1.97 4.31 7.95
CA ALA A 26 2.76 3.16 8.41
C ALA A 26 3.10 2.22 7.24
N MET A 27 2.14 1.92 6.36
CA MET A 27 2.39 1.12 5.15
C MET A 27 3.43 1.77 4.23
N LEU A 28 3.40 3.10 4.07
CA LEU A 28 4.40 3.83 3.30
C LEU A 28 5.80 3.72 3.93
N VAL A 29 5.90 3.88 5.25
CA VAL A 29 7.17 3.72 5.97
C VAL A 29 7.68 2.28 5.83
N PHE A 30 6.82 1.28 5.94
CA PHE A 30 7.21 -0.11 5.72
C PHE A 30 7.69 -0.36 4.29
N HIS A 31 7.04 0.23 3.29
CA HIS A 31 7.45 0.12 1.88
C HIS A 31 8.83 0.74 1.64
N LEU A 32 9.16 1.86 2.31
CA LEU A 32 10.48 2.50 2.21
C LEU A 32 11.55 1.79 3.06
N ALA A 33 11.18 1.22 4.21
CA ALA A 33 12.10 0.58 5.14
C ALA A 33 12.44 -0.86 4.74
N LEU A 34 11.54 -1.56 4.03
CA LEU A 34 11.81 -2.89 3.50
C LEU A 34 12.68 -2.76 2.24
N PRO A 35 13.78 -3.51 2.14
CA PRO A 35 14.58 -3.53 0.93
C PRO A 35 13.75 -4.12 -0.22
N ASP A 36 13.83 -3.49 -1.39
CA ASP A 36 13.13 -3.94 -2.60
C ASP A 36 13.42 -5.42 -2.86
N LYS A 37 12.36 -6.22 -2.98
CA LYS A 37 12.49 -7.62 -3.34
C LYS A 37 12.81 -7.71 -4.83
N THR A 38 13.93 -8.34 -5.15
CA THR A 38 14.36 -8.56 -6.54
C THR A 38 13.79 -9.84 -7.15
N PHE A 39 13.45 -10.83 -6.31
CA PHE A 39 12.95 -12.12 -6.76
C PHE A 39 11.80 -12.63 -5.90
N SER A 40 10.68 -12.97 -6.52
CA SER A 40 9.59 -13.68 -5.87
C SER A 40 9.81 -15.18 -6.00
N LYS A 41 10.10 -15.86 -4.88
CA LYS A 41 10.22 -17.32 -4.83
C LYS A 41 8.88 -18.02 -5.07
N GLU A 42 7.78 -17.38 -4.70
CA GLU A 42 6.43 -17.94 -4.80
C GLU A 42 5.96 -17.97 -6.26
N GLU A 43 6.23 -16.91 -7.03
CA GLU A 43 5.85 -16.83 -8.45
C GLU A 43 6.95 -17.27 -9.42
N LYS A 44 8.15 -17.61 -8.92
CA LYS A 44 9.34 -17.94 -9.72
C LYS A 44 9.68 -16.87 -10.78
N ARG A 45 9.49 -15.59 -10.45
CA ARG A 45 9.67 -14.46 -11.37
C ARG A 45 10.50 -13.34 -10.71
N TYR A 46 11.30 -12.65 -11.52
CA TYR A 46 11.92 -11.39 -11.13
C TYR A 46 10.87 -10.29 -10.99
N LEU A 47 10.84 -9.66 -9.82
CA LEU A 47 9.90 -8.59 -9.52
C LEU A 47 10.30 -7.34 -10.27
N THR A 48 9.29 -6.56 -10.65
CA THR A 48 9.49 -5.32 -11.38
C THR A 48 10.34 -4.40 -10.52
N GLN A 49 11.44 -3.90 -11.10
CA GLN A 49 12.36 -2.96 -10.45
C GLN A 49 11.97 -1.54 -10.81
N TRP A 50 12.52 -0.57 -10.07
CA TRP A 50 12.17 0.83 -10.23
C TRP A 50 12.32 1.25 -11.70
N PRO A 51 11.23 1.66 -12.38
CA PRO A 51 11.30 1.96 -13.80
C PRO A 51 12.20 3.18 -14.01
N ALA A 52 13.13 3.09 -14.96
CA ALA A 52 13.97 4.23 -15.32
C ALA A 52 13.09 5.43 -15.67
N PHE A 53 13.30 6.54 -14.95
CA PHE A 53 12.50 7.75 -15.09
C PHE A 53 12.80 8.39 -16.45
N HIS A 54 11.89 8.20 -17.41
CA HIS A 54 11.98 8.79 -18.73
C HIS A 54 10.75 9.67 -18.97
N ILE A 55 10.96 10.98 -19.08
CA ILE A 55 9.90 11.99 -19.24
C ILE A 55 9.02 11.69 -20.48
N GLU A 56 9.62 11.15 -21.54
CA GLU A 56 8.89 10.71 -22.74
C GLU A 56 7.88 9.59 -22.45
N LYS A 57 8.24 8.63 -21.57
CA LYS A 57 7.36 7.52 -21.18
C LYS A 57 6.30 7.93 -20.16
N VAL A 58 6.55 9.01 -19.41
CA VAL A 58 5.58 9.62 -18.51
C VAL A 58 4.47 10.29 -19.32
N LEU A 59 4.80 11.02 -20.39
CA LEU A 59 3.79 11.60 -21.28
C LEU A 59 3.00 10.56 -22.08
N ASP A 60 3.61 9.43 -22.40
CA ASP A 60 3.01 8.34 -23.18
C ASP A 60 2.15 7.38 -22.33
N GLY A 61 2.02 7.62 -21.01
CA GLY A 61 1.23 6.78 -20.09
C GLY A 61 1.82 5.40 -19.78
N SER A 62 2.77 4.90 -20.58
CA SER A 62 3.43 3.61 -20.35
C SER A 62 4.29 3.56 -19.08
N TYR A 63 4.66 4.71 -18.52
CA TYR A 63 5.31 4.79 -17.22
C TYR A 63 4.36 4.44 -16.07
N GLU A 64 3.09 4.84 -16.14
CA GLU A 64 2.09 4.60 -15.09
C GLU A 64 1.86 3.10 -14.91
N THR A 65 1.66 2.35 -15.99
CA THR A 65 1.48 0.89 -15.94
C THR A 65 2.68 0.18 -15.31
N LYS A 66 3.91 0.62 -15.61
CA LYS A 66 5.13 0.05 -15.03
C LYS A 66 5.29 0.43 -13.56
N PHE A 67 4.87 1.63 -13.21
CA PHE A 67 4.88 2.11 -11.83
C PHE A 67 3.85 1.36 -10.98
N GLU A 68 2.63 1.14 -11.48
CA GLU A 68 1.63 0.32 -10.81
C GLU A 68 2.11 -1.13 -10.62
N ALA A 69 2.71 -1.73 -11.65
CA ALA A 69 3.29 -3.06 -11.55
C ALA A 69 4.41 -3.11 -10.50
N TYR A 70 5.29 -2.10 -10.47
CA TYR A 70 6.32 -1.96 -9.44
C TYR A 70 5.72 -1.83 -8.03
N PHE A 71 4.75 -0.93 -7.86
CA PHE A 71 4.12 -0.66 -6.57
C PHE A 71 3.40 -1.90 -6.02
N SER A 72 2.69 -2.63 -6.88
CA SER A 72 2.02 -3.89 -6.54
C SER A 72 3.02 -4.99 -6.18
N ASP A 73 4.13 -5.10 -6.92
CA ASP A 73 5.18 -6.09 -6.66
C ASP A 73 5.94 -5.82 -5.35
N GLN A 74 6.15 -4.55 -4.99
CA GLN A 74 6.90 -4.11 -3.80
C GLN A 74 6.00 -3.80 -2.59
N PHE A 75 4.69 -4.06 -2.66
CA PHE A 75 3.78 -3.74 -1.56
C PHE A 75 4.14 -4.56 -0.31
N PRO A 76 4.27 -3.92 0.87
CA PRO A 76 4.64 -4.63 2.09
C PRO A 76 3.58 -5.67 2.43
N PHE A 77 4.05 -6.87 2.81
CA PHE A 77 3.20 -8.01 3.13
C PHE A 77 2.28 -8.49 1.98
N ARG A 78 2.64 -8.28 0.70
CA ARG A 78 1.91 -8.80 -0.48
C ARG A 78 1.40 -10.23 -0.31
N ASN A 79 2.26 -11.16 0.12
CA ASN A 79 1.92 -12.58 0.23
C ASN A 79 0.77 -12.84 1.23
N PHE A 80 0.65 -12.02 2.28
CA PHE A 80 -0.47 -12.11 3.22
C PHE A 80 -1.80 -11.76 2.54
N TRP A 81 -1.83 -10.70 1.73
CA TRP A 81 -3.02 -10.29 0.99
C TRP A 81 -3.40 -11.30 -0.09
N VAL A 82 -2.42 -11.81 -0.85
CA VAL A 82 -2.64 -12.85 -1.87
C VAL A 82 -3.18 -14.13 -1.23
N ASN A 83 -2.61 -14.56 -0.10
CA ASN A 83 -3.07 -15.76 0.61
C ASN A 83 -4.51 -15.62 1.14
N ILE A 84 -4.89 -14.43 1.64
CA ILE A 84 -6.27 -14.15 2.02
C ILE A 84 -7.22 -14.29 0.82
N GLN A 85 -6.82 -13.75 -0.33
CA GLN A 85 -7.64 -13.82 -1.54
C GLN A 85 -7.79 -15.27 -2.03
N GLU A 86 -6.72 -16.06 -2.02
CA GLU A 86 -6.76 -17.48 -2.35
C GLU A 86 -7.63 -18.28 -1.38
N GLY A 87 -7.57 -17.99 -0.08
CA GLY A 87 -8.39 -18.66 0.93
C GLY A 87 -9.89 -18.29 0.90
N LEU A 88 -10.25 -17.23 0.20
CA LEU A 88 -11.64 -16.76 0.05
C LEU A 88 -12.34 -17.28 -1.22
N ASN A 89 -11.63 -17.98 -2.11
CA ASN A 89 -12.13 -18.46 -3.40
C ASN A 89 -12.18 -19.99 -3.45
#